data_AF-A0A947G4G8-F1
#
_entry.id   AF-A0A947G4G8-F1
#
_cell.length_a   1.000
_cell.length_b   1.000
_cell.length_c   1.000
_cell.angle_alpha   90.00
_cell.angle_beta   90.00
_cell.angle_gamma   90.00
#
_symmetry.space_group_name_H-M   'P 1'
#
loop_
_entity.id
_entity.type
_entity.pdbx_description
1 polymer ?
#
loop_
_entity_poly.entity_id
_entity_poly.type
_entity_poly.pdbx_seq_one_letter_code
_entity_poly.pdbx_strand_id
1 'polypeptide(L)'
;IPAEDEKRRKRFQSWGWVVPYIDEADSQANFDTAAAAAHVAYVPENVDSNTLLAKLADAPIGVLIEEGDSFDNFDLTTVGAADRNDTQIDVQTANHHVTQNLSTGTNTILTSSQSLNAVASHRRHGLTNLAEYPGVDDMALLAMDWCSEYDGRRLILPHGNGAFDWDAGNDTFLDILDRGLEWGSALMARWKLDETAGATADDTSVRTNDATLVGFNFATGSVPGRVGDGLRLDGSTEYATFADLELYEGPFTISAWIKASDLSAANTTYGMGIIRSTTGESIGDFFLAVDDGGAIHFGNWRSAGNDADGVAYTADGQVSENDWTHVVASWDGTTNRIFVNGLDQGVLSTEATSTGWGTERSLGRSKASAGYYFDGIIDDVRVYREAILSQGADRLYRGCKYRMTAWDEVDPN
;
A
#
# COMPACT_ATOMS: atom_id res chain seq x y z
N ILE A 1 -13.88 -11.57 26.22
CA ILE A 1 -13.99 -10.23 25.59
C ILE A 1 -14.45 -9.25 26.67
N PRO A 2 -13.54 -8.40 27.17
CA PRO A 2 -13.86 -7.25 28.01
C PRO A 2 -14.95 -6.33 27.40
N ALA A 3 -15.59 -5.50 28.22
CA ALA A 3 -16.73 -4.69 27.78
C ALA A 3 -16.35 -3.69 26.66
N GLU A 4 -15.19 -3.04 26.77
CA GLU A 4 -14.71 -2.08 25.76
C GLU A 4 -14.38 -2.76 24.43
N ASP A 5 -13.79 -3.96 24.45
CA ASP A 5 -13.56 -4.76 23.24
C ASP A 5 -14.84 -5.10 22.49
N GLU A 6 -15.91 -5.40 23.23
CA GLU A 6 -17.20 -5.70 22.63
C GLU A 6 -17.84 -4.43 22.02
N LYS A 7 -17.63 -3.24 22.62
CA LYS A 7 -18.06 -1.97 22.02
C LYS A 7 -17.30 -1.72 20.71
N ARG A 8 -15.98 -1.84 20.74
CA ARG A 8 -15.10 -1.71 19.57
C ARG A 8 -15.51 -2.67 18.44
N ARG A 9 -15.69 -3.95 18.78
CA ARG A 9 -16.11 -4.99 17.84
C ARG A 9 -17.46 -4.67 17.19
N LYS A 10 -18.45 -4.27 17.97
CA LYS A 10 -19.77 -3.87 17.45
C LYS A 10 -19.69 -2.64 16.55
N ARG A 11 -18.81 -1.69 16.87
CA ARG A 11 -18.57 -0.52 16.02
C ARG A 11 -18.03 -0.94 14.66
N PHE A 12 -16.99 -1.77 14.62
CA PHE A 12 -16.42 -2.25 13.36
C PHE A 12 -17.43 -3.07 12.56
N GLN A 13 -18.21 -3.93 13.21
CA GLN A 13 -19.31 -4.65 12.56
C GLN A 13 -20.39 -3.73 11.98
N SER A 14 -20.68 -2.60 12.63
CA SER A 14 -21.63 -1.60 12.12
C SER A 14 -21.13 -0.89 10.85
N TRP A 15 -19.81 -0.86 10.64
CA TRP A 15 -19.18 -0.40 9.39
C TRP A 15 -19.08 -1.49 8.33
N GLY A 16 -19.55 -2.72 8.63
CA GLY A 16 -19.57 -3.84 7.69
C GLY A 16 -18.40 -4.82 7.83
N TRP A 17 -17.49 -4.62 8.79
CA TRP A 17 -16.37 -5.53 9.02
C TRP A 17 -16.83 -6.86 9.63
N VAL A 18 -16.30 -7.96 9.11
CA VAL A 18 -16.33 -9.25 9.80
C VAL A 18 -15.14 -9.31 10.74
N VAL A 19 -15.40 -9.42 12.04
CA VAL A 19 -14.37 -9.32 13.09
C VAL A 19 -14.27 -10.65 13.85
N PRO A 20 -13.54 -11.65 13.30
CA PRO A 20 -13.24 -12.88 14.03
C PRO A 20 -12.30 -12.57 15.20
N TYR A 21 -12.40 -13.36 16.27
CA TYR A 21 -11.54 -13.26 17.44
C TYR A 21 -10.41 -14.28 17.35
N ILE A 22 -9.20 -13.88 17.73
CA ILE A 22 -8.08 -14.75 18.02
C ILE A 22 -7.59 -14.42 19.43
N ASP A 23 -7.26 -15.44 20.21
CA ASP A 23 -6.79 -15.25 21.58
C ASP A 23 -5.30 -14.90 21.56
N GLU A 24 -4.85 -13.98 22.42
CA GLU A 24 -3.44 -13.60 22.49
C GLU A 24 -2.53 -14.81 22.78
N ALA A 25 -3.04 -15.82 23.51
CA ALA A 25 -2.32 -17.04 23.86
C ALA A 25 -2.29 -18.07 22.72
N ASP A 26 -2.98 -17.83 21.60
CA ASP A 26 -2.94 -18.73 20.45
C ASP A 26 -1.53 -18.86 19.86
N SER A 27 -1.28 -20.00 19.20
CA SER A 27 0.02 -20.29 18.58
C SER A 27 0.30 -19.40 17.37
N GLN A 28 1.58 -19.20 17.02
CA GLN A 28 1.96 -18.49 15.78
C GLN A 28 1.22 -19.02 14.55
N ALA A 29 1.10 -20.34 14.41
CA ALA A 29 0.41 -20.95 13.28
C ALA A 29 -1.08 -20.56 13.19
N ASN A 30 -1.75 -20.33 14.33
CA ASN A 30 -3.13 -19.84 14.35
C ASN A 30 -3.18 -18.36 13.95
N PHE A 31 -2.21 -17.55 14.38
CA PHE A 31 -2.05 -16.16 13.93
C PHE A 31 -1.80 -16.07 12.43
N ASP A 32 -0.91 -16.91 11.89
CA ASP A 32 -0.62 -16.98 10.45
C ASP A 32 -1.88 -17.36 9.66
N THR A 33 -2.64 -18.36 10.16
CA THR A 33 -3.91 -18.78 9.56
C THR A 33 -4.96 -17.67 9.60
N ALA A 34 -5.06 -16.95 10.72
CA ALA A 34 -5.98 -15.83 10.86
C ALA A 34 -5.59 -14.65 9.97
N ALA A 35 -4.29 -14.33 9.91
CA ALA A 35 -3.75 -13.28 9.06
C ALA A 35 -3.99 -13.59 7.58
N ALA A 36 -3.81 -14.84 7.15
CA ALA A 36 -4.11 -15.27 5.78
C ALA A 36 -5.61 -15.18 5.42
N ALA A 37 -6.51 -15.12 6.41
CA ALA A 37 -7.95 -15.01 6.22
C ALA A 37 -8.53 -13.61 6.52
N ALA A 38 -7.69 -12.67 6.94
CA ALA A 38 -8.07 -11.30 7.30
C ALA A 38 -7.42 -10.30 6.36
N HIS A 39 -7.98 -9.09 6.24
CA HIS A 39 -7.35 -8.01 5.46
C HIS A 39 -6.55 -7.04 6.33
N VAL A 40 -6.89 -6.97 7.62
CA VAL A 40 -6.28 -6.07 8.61
C VAL A 40 -6.48 -6.67 10.00
N ALA A 41 -5.50 -6.51 10.87
CA ALA A 41 -5.57 -6.87 12.28
C ALA A 41 -5.70 -5.61 13.15
N TYR A 42 -6.38 -5.76 14.28
CA TYR A 42 -6.49 -4.72 15.29
C TYR A 42 -6.00 -5.29 16.61
N VAL A 43 -5.02 -4.64 17.24
CA VAL A 43 -4.44 -5.03 18.52
C VAL A 43 -4.96 -4.07 19.60
N PRO A 44 -5.93 -4.49 20.42
CA PRO A 44 -6.50 -3.65 21.47
C PRO A 44 -5.63 -3.61 22.72
N GLU A 45 -5.80 -2.55 23.53
CA GLU A 45 -5.04 -2.24 24.77
C GLU A 45 -5.12 -3.31 25.89
N ASN A 46 -6.01 -4.28 25.76
CA ASN A 46 -6.13 -5.34 26.76
C ASN A 46 -5.40 -6.62 26.36
N VAL A 47 -4.59 -6.57 25.30
CA VAL A 47 -3.73 -7.67 24.89
C VAL A 47 -2.41 -7.57 25.63
N ASP A 48 -1.99 -8.65 26.29
CA ASP A 48 -0.68 -8.72 26.93
C ASP A 48 0.42 -8.73 25.86
N SER A 49 1.17 -7.65 25.79
CA SER A 49 2.32 -7.48 24.89
C SER A 49 3.36 -8.59 25.03
N ASN A 50 3.53 -9.18 26.23
CA ASN A 50 4.46 -10.29 26.47
C ASN A 50 3.95 -11.63 25.94
N THR A 51 2.65 -11.75 25.75
CA THR A 51 2.04 -12.96 25.19
C THR A 51 1.85 -12.84 23.67
N LEU A 52 1.53 -11.63 23.20
CA LEU A 52 1.45 -11.31 21.77
C LEU A 52 2.83 -11.37 21.10
N LEU A 53 3.87 -10.81 21.74
CA LEU A 53 5.24 -10.73 21.21
C LEU A 53 5.26 -10.25 19.75
N ALA A 54 6.03 -10.92 18.88
CA ALA A 54 6.19 -10.60 17.48
C ALA A 54 5.20 -11.34 16.55
N LYS A 55 4.11 -11.92 17.07
CA LYS A 55 3.23 -12.80 16.26
C LYS A 55 2.64 -12.14 15.01
N LEU A 56 2.49 -10.82 15.04
CA LEU A 56 1.98 -10.00 13.94
C LEU A 56 3.06 -9.12 13.30
N ALA A 57 4.32 -9.21 13.74
CA ALA A 57 5.41 -8.35 13.25
C ALA A 57 5.61 -8.52 11.74
N ASP A 58 5.65 -9.76 11.26
CA ASP A 58 5.88 -10.09 9.85
C ASP A 58 4.60 -10.37 9.06
N ALA A 59 3.42 -10.15 9.67
CA ALA A 59 2.15 -10.43 9.01
C ALA A 59 1.98 -9.56 7.74
N PRO A 60 1.53 -10.13 6.60
CA PRO A 60 1.41 -9.41 5.32
C PRO A 60 0.21 -8.45 5.26
N ILE A 61 -0.60 -8.42 6.33
CA ILE A 61 -1.75 -7.53 6.48
C ILE A 61 -1.38 -6.25 7.23
N GLY A 62 -2.22 -5.24 7.09
CA GLY A 62 -2.17 -4.08 7.98
C GLY A 62 -2.39 -4.48 9.44
N VAL A 63 -1.73 -3.80 10.38
CA VAL A 63 -1.96 -3.94 11.82
C VAL A 63 -2.16 -2.56 12.43
N LEU A 64 -3.33 -2.34 13.03
CA LEU A 64 -3.64 -1.17 13.84
C LEU A 64 -3.37 -1.52 15.30
N ILE A 65 -2.60 -0.68 15.98
CA ILE A 65 -2.03 -0.98 17.28
C ILE A 65 -2.48 0.09 18.27
N GLU A 66 -3.38 -0.32 19.17
CA GLU A 66 -3.81 0.43 20.35
C GLU A 66 -2.92 0.09 21.55
N GLU A 67 -2.46 -1.16 21.65
CA GLU A 67 -1.64 -1.66 22.76
C GLU A 67 -0.28 -0.97 22.85
N GLY A 68 -0.17 -0.02 23.78
CA GLY A 68 0.98 0.87 23.92
C GLY A 68 2.28 0.15 24.26
N ASP A 69 2.23 -0.90 25.08
CA ASP A 69 3.42 -1.66 25.49
C ASP A 69 3.93 -2.60 24.39
N SER A 70 3.20 -2.74 23.27
CA SER A 70 3.61 -3.57 22.14
C SER A 70 4.33 -2.81 21.03
N PHE A 71 4.43 -1.47 21.09
CA PHE A 71 4.98 -0.69 19.98
C PHE A 71 6.43 -1.06 19.61
N ASP A 72 7.22 -1.49 20.60
CA ASP A 72 8.59 -1.98 20.41
C ASP A 72 8.64 -3.43 19.89
N ASN A 73 7.66 -4.28 20.19
CA ASN A 73 7.52 -5.61 19.61
C ASN A 73 7.32 -5.58 18.09
N PHE A 74 6.78 -4.48 17.55
CA PHE A 74 6.64 -4.23 16.12
C PHE A 74 7.83 -3.46 15.52
N ASP A 75 8.90 -3.23 16.30
CA ASP A 75 10.09 -2.43 15.95
C ASP A 75 9.75 -1.02 15.46
N LEU A 76 8.61 -0.46 15.89
CA LEU A 76 8.19 0.89 15.49
C LEU A 76 8.91 1.94 16.34
N THR A 77 9.08 1.64 17.62
CA THR A 77 9.69 2.49 18.65
C THR A 77 10.70 1.70 19.46
N THR A 78 11.49 2.36 20.32
CA THR A 78 12.44 1.67 21.22
C THR A 78 11.94 1.46 22.64
N VAL A 79 10.72 1.92 22.91
CA VAL A 79 10.03 1.81 24.19
C VAL A 79 8.53 1.74 23.90
N GLY A 80 7.77 1.14 24.81
CA GLY A 80 6.32 1.27 24.83
C GLY A 80 5.85 2.72 24.92
N ALA A 81 4.55 2.92 24.72
CA ALA A 81 3.93 4.23 24.79
C ALA A 81 4.07 4.86 26.19
N ALA A 82 4.25 6.18 26.22
CA ALA A 82 4.03 6.96 27.43
C ALA A 82 2.54 7.31 27.57
N ASP A 83 2.11 7.52 28.81
CA ASP A 83 0.77 8.02 29.13
C ASP A 83 0.65 9.52 28.92
N ARG A 84 -0.42 9.94 28.24
CA ARG A 84 -0.80 11.35 28.17
C ARG A 84 -2.30 11.55 28.31
N ASN A 85 -2.70 12.45 29.20
CA ASN A 85 -4.09 12.87 29.31
C ASN A 85 -4.39 14.03 28.36
N ASP A 86 -5.24 13.80 27.36
CA ASP A 86 -5.62 14.83 26.38
C ASP A 86 -7.03 14.58 25.82
N THR A 87 -7.53 15.52 25.02
CA THR A 87 -8.73 15.34 24.18
C THR A 87 -8.47 15.60 22.70
N GLN A 88 -7.26 16.05 22.38
CA GLN A 88 -6.91 16.60 21.07
C GLN A 88 -5.61 16.01 20.55
N ILE A 89 -5.48 16.06 19.23
CA ILE A 89 -4.23 15.81 18.50
C ILE A 89 -3.97 16.99 17.57
N ASP A 90 -2.72 17.22 17.23
CA ASP A 90 -2.26 18.22 16.27
C ASP A 90 -1.85 17.55 14.97
N VAL A 91 -2.72 17.58 13.96
CA VAL A 91 -2.53 16.89 12.68
C VAL A 91 -1.45 17.60 11.85
N GLN A 92 -0.39 16.86 11.54
CA GLN A 92 0.79 17.39 10.83
C GLN A 92 0.61 17.41 9.30
N THR A 93 -0.26 16.54 8.77
CA THR A 93 -0.51 16.46 7.33
C THR A 93 -1.91 15.94 7.02
N ALA A 94 -2.57 16.54 6.04
CA ALA A 94 -3.79 16.01 5.42
C ALA A 94 -3.50 15.17 4.15
N ASN A 95 -2.22 14.99 3.79
CA ASN A 95 -1.82 14.24 2.59
C ASN A 95 -1.58 12.75 2.89
N HIS A 96 -2.44 12.15 3.72
CA HIS A 96 -2.41 10.73 4.07
C HIS A 96 -3.84 10.21 4.20
N HIS A 97 -4.13 8.98 3.73
CA HIS A 97 -5.50 8.43 3.76
C HIS A 97 -6.13 8.52 5.15
N VAL A 98 -5.39 8.19 6.21
CA VAL A 98 -5.88 8.25 7.60
C VAL A 98 -6.29 9.67 8.05
N THR A 99 -5.64 10.73 7.57
CA THR A 99 -5.86 12.11 8.04
C THR A 99 -6.44 13.05 6.98
N GLN A 100 -6.78 12.56 5.79
CA GLN A 100 -7.16 13.42 4.65
C GLN A 100 -8.47 14.18 4.83
N ASN A 101 -9.36 13.73 5.72
CA ASN A 101 -10.59 14.44 6.08
C ASN A 101 -10.38 15.49 7.18
N LEU A 102 -9.18 15.56 7.76
CA LEU A 102 -8.88 16.42 8.91
C LEU A 102 -8.18 17.68 8.46
N SER A 103 -8.44 18.80 9.15
CA SER A 103 -7.62 20.00 8.98
C SER A 103 -6.26 19.81 9.65
N THR A 104 -5.19 20.29 9.02
CA THR A 104 -3.89 20.41 9.69
C THR A 104 -4.01 21.34 10.91
N GLY A 105 -3.30 21.01 11.98
CA GLY A 105 -3.41 21.68 13.27
C GLY A 105 -4.31 20.93 14.25
N THR A 106 -4.75 21.62 15.30
CA THR A 106 -5.42 20.99 16.45
C THR A 106 -6.82 20.51 16.11
N ASN A 107 -7.08 19.23 16.34
CA ASN A 107 -8.37 18.58 16.19
C ASN A 107 -8.76 17.90 17.50
N THR A 108 -9.99 18.16 17.96
CA THR A 108 -10.57 17.43 19.09
C THR A 108 -11.03 16.06 18.62
N ILE A 109 -10.56 15.01 19.29
CA ILE A 109 -10.92 13.61 19.02
C ILE A 109 -11.77 12.99 20.15
N LEU A 110 -11.75 13.58 21.34
CA LEU A 110 -12.50 13.10 22.50
C LEU A 110 -13.39 14.17 23.12
N THR A 111 -14.49 13.75 23.72
CA THR A 111 -15.45 14.60 24.45
C THR A 111 -15.04 14.86 25.90
N SER A 112 -14.12 14.06 26.45
CA SER A 112 -13.55 14.20 27.78
C SER A 112 -12.10 13.71 27.78
N SER A 113 -11.28 14.21 28.72
CA SER A 113 -9.87 13.82 28.80
C SER A 113 -9.74 12.33 29.11
N GLN A 114 -8.97 11.62 28.30
CA GLN A 114 -8.63 10.21 28.46
C GLN A 114 -7.11 10.05 28.52
N SER A 115 -6.62 8.94 29.07
CA SER A 115 -5.23 8.53 28.86
C SER A 115 -5.09 8.06 27.42
N LEU A 116 -4.00 8.47 26.78
CA LEU A 116 -3.71 8.27 25.38
C LEU A 116 -2.24 7.88 25.22
N ASN A 117 -1.94 7.14 24.15
CA ASN A 117 -0.60 6.73 23.75
C ASN A 117 0.23 7.90 23.23
N ALA A 118 1.40 8.11 23.81
CA ALA A 118 2.37 9.11 23.37
C ALA A 118 3.73 8.49 23.06
N VAL A 119 4.31 8.87 21.92
CA VAL A 119 5.64 8.41 21.49
C VAL A 119 6.58 9.60 21.44
N ALA A 120 7.52 9.67 22.38
CA ALA A 120 8.50 10.76 22.46
C ALA A 120 9.61 10.68 21.38
N SER A 121 9.88 9.48 20.86
CA SER A 121 10.82 9.29 19.75
C SER A 121 10.58 7.93 19.06
N HIS A 122 10.78 7.85 17.75
CA HIS A 122 10.84 6.59 17.01
C HIS A 122 12.22 6.42 16.39
N ARG A 123 12.65 5.17 16.20
CA ARG A 123 13.94 4.86 15.55
C ARG A 123 13.80 4.34 14.14
N ARG A 124 12.63 3.81 13.78
CA ARG A 124 12.48 3.15 12.51
C ARG A 124 12.26 4.15 11.38
N HIS A 125 13.02 3.95 10.31
CA HIS A 125 12.92 4.72 9.09
C HIS A 125 11.65 4.32 8.34
N GLY A 126 10.94 5.29 7.76
CA GLY A 126 9.71 5.04 7.02
C GLY A 126 8.42 5.22 7.84
N LEU A 127 8.50 5.42 9.15
CA LEU A 127 7.37 5.95 9.92
C LEU A 127 7.06 7.38 9.47
N THR A 128 5.78 7.64 9.26
CA THR A 128 5.23 8.96 8.98
C THR A 128 4.51 9.44 10.23
N ASN A 129 4.97 10.56 10.78
CA ASN A 129 4.24 11.29 11.81
C ASN A 129 3.01 11.98 11.18
N LEU A 130 1.83 11.51 11.56
CA LEU A 130 0.55 12.03 11.07
C LEU A 130 -0.03 13.06 12.02
N ALA A 131 0.18 12.89 13.33
CA ALA A 131 -0.27 13.82 14.35
C ALA A 131 0.62 13.76 15.60
N GLU A 132 0.76 14.92 16.25
CA GLU A 132 1.42 15.12 17.54
C GLU A 132 0.40 15.51 18.61
N TYR A 133 0.83 15.70 19.85
CA TYR A 133 -0.01 16.30 20.87
C TYR A 133 0.16 17.82 20.93
N PRO A 134 -0.92 18.60 21.13
CA PRO A 134 -0.81 20.06 21.17
C PRO A 134 0.20 20.55 22.22
N GLY A 135 1.14 21.38 21.76
CA GLY A 135 2.11 22.07 22.61
C GLY A 135 3.29 21.21 23.10
N VAL A 136 3.45 19.99 22.59
CA VAL A 136 4.62 19.14 22.82
C VAL A 136 5.01 18.41 21.54
N ASP A 137 6.24 17.91 21.46
CA ASP A 137 6.76 17.18 20.30
C ASP A 137 6.48 15.65 20.39
N ASP A 138 5.59 15.23 21.31
CA ASP A 138 5.21 13.82 21.45
C ASP A 138 4.22 13.43 20.34
N MET A 139 4.49 12.31 19.68
CA MET A 139 3.69 11.83 18.56
C MET A 139 2.48 11.04 19.05
N ALA A 140 1.34 11.27 18.40
CA ALA A 140 0.04 10.68 18.74
C ALA A 140 -0.42 9.64 17.69
N LEU A 141 -0.08 9.85 16.42
CA LEU A 141 -0.53 8.98 15.32
C LEU A 141 0.64 8.76 14.34
N LEU A 142 1.07 7.51 14.21
CA LEU A 142 2.21 7.13 13.37
C LEU A 142 1.82 6.04 12.38
N ALA A 143 2.11 6.23 11.11
CA ALA A 143 1.85 5.26 10.05
C ALA A 143 3.13 4.76 9.41
N MET A 144 3.23 3.45 9.18
CA MET A 144 4.30 2.81 8.42
C MET A 144 3.71 2.06 7.22
N ASP A 145 4.11 2.48 6.02
CA ASP A 145 3.72 1.84 4.76
C ASP A 145 4.55 0.57 4.49
N TRP A 146 4.20 -0.18 3.43
CA TRP A 146 4.93 -1.39 3.04
C TRP A 146 6.42 -1.13 2.81
N CYS A 147 7.24 -1.62 3.73
CA CYS A 147 8.68 -1.58 3.66
C CYS A 147 9.26 -2.93 3.27
N SER A 148 10.54 -2.96 2.85
CA SER A 148 11.23 -4.19 2.47
C SER A 148 11.41 -5.20 3.63
N GLU A 149 11.16 -4.80 4.87
CA GLU A 149 11.41 -5.59 6.08
C GLU A 149 10.12 -6.11 6.74
N TYR A 150 8.96 -5.53 6.42
CA TYR A 150 7.65 -6.01 6.86
C TYR A 150 6.68 -6.07 5.69
N ASP A 151 5.97 -7.19 5.58
CA ASP A 151 5.05 -7.42 4.48
C ASP A 151 3.69 -6.71 4.63
N GLY A 152 3.49 -5.90 5.69
CA GLY A 152 2.23 -5.23 5.99
C GLY A 152 2.36 -3.79 6.54
N ARG A 153 1.28 -3.00 6.40
CA ARG A 153 1.15 -1.65 6.99
C ARG A 153 1.07 -1.68 8.52
N ARG A 154 1.57 -0.67 9.22
CA ARG A 154 1.36 -0.51 10.68
C ARG A 154 0.82 0.88 11.00
N LEU A 155 -0.16 0.97 11.89
CA LEU A 155 -0.70 2.23 12.37
C LEU A 155 -0.73 2.22 13.90
N ILE A 156 0.06 3.08 14.53
CA ILE A 156 -0.03 3.37 15.96
C ILE A 156 -1.19 4.34 16.14
N LEU A 157 -2.11 3.99 17.03
CA LEU A 157 -3.30 4.77 17.34
C LEU A 157 -3.09 5.62 18.61
N PRO A 158 -3.71 6.82 18.67
CA PRO A 158 -3.54 7.71 19.81
C PRO A 158 -4.26 7.19 21.06
N HIS A 159 -5.37 6.47 20.93
CA HIS A 159 -6.04 5.88 22.09
C HIS A 159 -5.41 4.56 22.48
N GLY A 160 -5.60 4.20 23.74
CA GLY A 160 -4.87 3.15 24.42
C GLY A 160 -4.23 3.72 25.69
N ASN A 161 -3.54 2.86 26.44
CA ASN A 161 -3.02 3.12 27.78
C ASN A 161 -4.11 3.24 28.87
N GLY A 162 -4.23 2.23 29.72
CA GLY A 162 -5.14 2.24 30.87
C GLY A 162 -6.63 2.07 30.53
N ALA A 163 -7.52 2.66 31.34
CA ALA A 163 -8.97 2.49 31.19
C ALA A 163 -9.58 3.52 30.22
N PHE A 164 -9.30 3.39 28.93
CA PHE A 164 -9.86 4.24 27.88
C PHE A 164 -11.37 4.04 27.71
N ASP A 165 -12.16 5.11 27.79
CA ASP A 165 -13.61 5.09 27.54
C ASP A 165 -13.91 5.31 26.05
N TRP A 166 -14.32 4.25 25.34
CA TRP A 166 -14.69 4.34 23.92
C TRP A 166 -15.88 5.26 23.65
N ASP A 167 -16.75 5.50 24.63
CA ASP A 167 -17.89 6.41 24.47
C ASP A 167 -17.44 7.88 24.51
N ALA A 168 -16.20 8.17 24.92
CA ALA A 168 -15.62 9.50 24.84
C ALA A 168 -15.23 9.90 23.41
N GLY A 169 -15.04 8.94 22.50
CA GLY A 169 -14.67 9.18 21.10
C GLY A 169 -15.75 9.93 20.32
N ASN A 170 -15.37 11.03 19.65
CA ASN A 170 -16.27 11.77 18.76
C ASN A 170 -16.19 11.27 17.30
N ASP A 171 -16.87 11.96 16.38
CA ASP A 171 -16.87 11.60 14.96
C ASP A 171 -15.47 11.65 14.32
N THR A 172 -14.61 12.59 14.74
CA THR A 172 -13.21 12.68 14.28
C THR A 172 -12.41 11.45 14.68
N PHE A 173 -12.58 10.98 15.92
CA PHE A 173 -11.93 9.76 16.40
C PHE A 173 -12.38 8.53 15.61
N LEU A 174 -13.68 8.43 15.34
CA LEU A 174 -14.24 7.34 14.56
C LEU A 174 -13.77 7.38 13.10
N ASP A 175 -13.63 8.57 12.50
CA ASP A 175 -13.08 8.75 11.13
C ASP A 175 -11.62 8.28 11.05
N ILE A 176 -10.77 8.64 12.03
CA ILE A 176 -9.37 8.15 12.07
C ILE A 176 -9.31 6.62 12.12
N LEU A 177 -10.16 6.00 12.95
CA LEU A 177 -10.23 4.54 13.08
C LEU A 177 -10.69 3.85 11.81
N ASP A 178 -11.80 4.31 11.23
CA ASP A 178 -12.38 3.73 10.02
C ASP A 178 -11.39 3.83 8.85
N ARG A 179 -10.83 5.02 8.65
CA ARG A 179 -9.78 5.24 7.64
C ARG A 179 -8.51 4.45 7.92
N GLY A 180 -8.16 4.26 9.18
CA GLY A 180 -7.06 3.40 9.58
C GLY A 180 -7.27 1.96 9.13
N LEU A 181 -8.46 1.40 9.36
CA LEU A 181 -8.83 0.05 8.94
C LEU A 181 -8.84 -0.08 7.42
N GLU A 182 -9.44 0.88 6.71
CA GLU A 182 -9.42 0.95 5.25
C GLU A 182 -7.97 0.95 4.72
N TRP A 183 -7.14 1.85 5.23
CA TRP A 183 -5.73 1.97 4.84
C TRP A 183 -4.94 0.69 5.14
N GLY A 184 -5.11 0.10 6.31
CA GLY A 184 -4.46 -1.17 6.66
C GLY A 184 -4.85 -2.33 5.75
N SER A 185 -6.06 -2.30 5.19
CA SER A 185 -6.64 -3.36 4.35
C SER A 185 -6.47 -3.16 2.84
N ALA A 186 -5.87 -2.04 2.41
CA ALA A 186 -6.00 -1.58 1.03
C ALA A 186 -5.22 -2.39 -0.01
N LEU A 187 -4.21 -3.19 0.38
CA LEU A 187 -3.42 -3.99 -0.57
C LEU A 187 -4.26 -5.13 -1.16
N MET A 188 -4.38 -5.13 -2.49
CA MET A 188 -5.15 -6.10 -3.25
C MET A 188 -4.28 -7.20 -3.86
N ALA A 189 -3.07 -6.86 -4.29
CA ALA A 189 -2.09 -7.79 -4.79
C ALA A 189 -0.68 -7.20 -4.67
N ARG A 190 0.30 -8.05 -4.40
CA ARG A 190 1.73 -7.72 -4.47
C ARG A 190 2.51 -8.89 -5.04
N TRP A 191 2.96 -8.74 -6.27
CA TRP A 191 3.92 -9.63 -6.90
C TRP A 191 5.31 -9.04 -6.73
N LYS A 192 6.10 -9.63 -5.82
CA LYS A 192 7.51 -9.24 -5.62
C LYS A 192 8.35 -9.61 -6.84
N LEU A 193 8.03 -10.72 -7.50
CA LEU A 193 8.75 -11.26 -8.67
C LEU A 193 10.17 -11.73 -8.34
N ASP A 194 10.35 -12.21 -7.10
CA ASP A 194 11.61 -12.72 -6.54
C ASP A 194 11.84 -14.21 -6.81
N GLU A 195 10.89 -14.90 -7.44
CA GLU A 195 10.97 -16.33 -7.66
C GLU A 195 12.10 -16.69 -8.64
N THR A 196 12.73 -17.84 -8.44
CA THR A 196 13.87 -18.31 -9.25
C THR A 196 13.57 -19.57 -10.05
N ALA A 197 12.38 -20.16 -9.88
CA ALA A 197 11.93 -21.35 -10.57
C ALA A 197 10.40 -21.43 -10.62
N GLY A 198 9.87 -22.30 -11.49
CA GLY A 198 8.42 -22.43 -11.66
C GLY A 198 7.82 -21.32 -12.51
N ALA A 199 6.50 -21.37 -12.70
CA ALA A 199 5.75 -20.44 -13.55
C ALA A 199 4.68 -19.66 -12.76
N THR A 200 4.76 -19.67 -11.44
CA THR A 200 3.85 -18.94 -10.55
C THR A 200 4.62 -17.79 -9.94
N ALA A 201 4.14 -16.57 -10.17
CA ALA A 201 4.55 -15.38 -9.44
C ALA A 201 3.60 -15.22 -8.25
N ASP A 202 4.13 -15.38 -7.05
CA ASP A 202 3.31 -15.48 -5.85
C ASP A 202 2.76 -14.09 -5.48
N ASP A 203 1.47 -14.02 -5.20
CA ASP A 203 0.86 -12.84 -4.58
C ASP A 203 1.09 -12.91 -3.07
N THR A 204 1.95 -12.01 -2.58
CA THR A 204 2.26 -11.90 -1.15
C THR A 204 1.16 -11.17 -0.35
N SER A 205 0.07 -10.76 -0.99
CA SER A 205 -1.15 -10.32 -0.32
C SER A 205 -1.99 -11.50 0.18
N VAL A 206 -2.93 -11.23 1.08
CA VAL A 206 -3.86 -12.23 1.62
C VAL A 206 -4.90 -12.75 0.62
N ARG A 207 -4.97 -12.17 -0.58
CA ARG A 207 -5.98 -12.51 -1.58
C ARG A 207 -5.53 -13.59 -2.55
N THR A 208 -4.26 -14.01 -2.49
CA THR A 208 -3.71 -15.13 -3.27
C THR A 208 -3.98 -15.00 -4.78
N ASN A 209 -3.84 -13.80 -5.32
CA ASN A 209 -4.01 -13.50 -6.74
C ASN A 209 -2.75 -13.86 -7.54
N ASP A 210 -2.20 -15.06 -7.33
CA ASP A 210 -0.97 -15.51 -7.99
C ASP A 210 -1.07 -15.32 -9.51
N ALA A 211 0.00 -14.81 -10.11
CA ALA A 211 0.07 -14.67 -11.56
C ALA A 211 0.79 -15.89 -12.17
N THR A 212 0.27 -16.38 -13.29
CA THR A 212 0.90 -17.48 -14.04
C THR A 212 1.68 -16.93 -15.22
N LEU A 213 2.96 -17.26 -15.31
CA LEU A 213 3.83 -16.91 -16.44
C LEU A 213 3.41 -17.68 -17.71
N VAL A 214 3.41 -16.97 -18.83
CA VAL A 214 3.06 -17.49 -20.15
C VAL A 214 4.23 -17.28 -21.10
N GLY A 215 4.63 -18.34 -21.80
CA GLY A 215 5.75 -18.31 -22.75
C GLY A 215 7.11 -18.66 -22.13
N PHE A 216 7.23 -18.62 -20.80
CA PHE A 216 8.48 -18.84 -20.08
C PHE A 216 8.24 -19.25 -18.62
N ASN A 217 9.31 -19.30 -17.83
CA ASN A 217 9.28 -19.54 -16.39
C ASN A 217 10.42 -18.78 -15.68
N PHE A 218 10.42 -18.75 -14.35
CA PHE A 218 11.42 -18.01 -13.59
C PHE A 218 12.85 -18.51 -13.77
N ALA A 219 13.08 -19.76 -14.19
CA ALA A 219 14.44 -20.24 -14.45
C ALA A 219 15.11 -19.53 -15.64
N THR A 220 14.33 -18.91 -16.54
CA THR A 220 14.83 -18.10 -17.68
C THR A 220 14.44 -16.62 -17.60
N GLY A 221 13.46 -16.31 -16.75
CA GLY A 221 12.89 -14.98 -16.56
C GLY A 221 13.43 -14.21 -15.35
N SER A 222 13.91 -14.90 -14.32
CA SER A 222 14.41 -14.27 -13.10
C SER A 222 15.78 -13.64 -13.34
N VAL A 223 15.89 -12.35 -13.06
CA VAL A 223 17.13 -11.56 -13.16
C VAL A 223 17.21 -10.60 -11.97
N PRO A 224 18.38 -10.04 -11.62
CA PRO A 224 18.47 -9.04 -10.57
C PRO A 224 17.52 -7.86 -10.82
N GLY A 225 16.64 -7.64 -9.85
CA GLY A 225 15.62 -6.60 -9.87
C GLY A 225 16.10 -5.29 -9.29
N ARG A 226 15.14 -4.43 -9.00
CA ARG A 226 15.32 -3.23 -8.19
C ARG A 226 15.30 -3.56 -6.70
N VAL A 227 14.43 -4.46 -6.29
CA VAL A 227 14.27 -4.97 -4.93
C VAL A 227 14.32 -6.48 -5.01
N GLY A 228 15.47 -7.09 -4.70
CA GLY A 228 15.64 -8.53 -4.88
C GLY A 228 15.87 -8.91 -6.34
N ASP A 229 15.11 -9.88 -6.83
CA ASP A 229 15.07 -10.28 -8.24
C ASP A 229 13.90 -9.58 -8.95
N GLY A 230 13.70 -9.86 -10.24
CA GLY A 230 12.65 -9.26 -11.04
C GLY A 230 12.38 -10.08 -12.29
N LEU A 231 11.24 -9.80 -12.93
CA LEU A 231 10.75 -10.55 -14.07
C LEU A 231 11.22 -9.90 -15.38
N ARG A 232 12.16 -10.55 -16.07
CA ARG A 232 12.56 -10.17 -17.44
C ARG A 232 11.55 -10.72 -18.45
N LEU A 233 11.08 -9.84 -19.32
CA LEU A 233 10.18 -10.11 -20.42
C LEU A 233 10.87 -9.78 -21.75
N ASP A 234 10.60 -10.59 -22.78
CA ASP A 234 11.25 -10.52 -24.09
C ASP A 234 10.68 -9.49 -25.08
N GLY A 235 9.61 -8.76 -24.72
CA GLY A 235 8.95 -7.84 -25.62
C GLY A 235 8.19 -8.51 -26.78
N SER A 236 7.95 -9.83 -26.75
CA SER A 236 7.38 -10.54 -27.90
C SER A 236 6.35 -11.63 -27.58
N THR A 237 6.59 -12.47 -26.56
CA THR A 237 5.72 -13.62 -26.25
C THR A 237 5.54 -13.85 -24.76
N GLU A 238 6.37 -13.22 -23.93
CA GLU A 238 6.41 -13.44 -22.48
C GLU A 238 5.52 -12.43 -21.74
N TYR A 239 4.70 -12.93 -20.82
CA TYR A 239 3.85 -12.13 -19.95
C TYR A 239 3.35 -12.98 -18.77
N ALA A 240 2.64 -12.38 -17.81
CA ALA A 240 1.95 -13.13 -16.76
C ALA A 240 0.45 -12.84 -16.76
N THR A 241 -0.39 -13.81 -16.38
CA THR A 241 -1.85 -13.63 -16.24
C THR A 241 -2.31 -13.84 -14.82
N PHE A 242 -3.26 -13.05 -14.34
CA PHE A 242 -3.83 -13.16 -12.99
C PHE A 242 -5.35 -13.07 -13.01
N ALA A 243 -5.97 -13.43 -11.87
CA ALA A 243 -7.42 -13.40 -11.68
C ALA A 243 -7.97 -11.97 -11.56
N ASP A 244 -9.30 -11.83 -11.43
CA ASP A 244 -9.90 -10.53 -11.20
C ASP A 244 -9.61 -9.99 -9.80
N LEU A 245 -9.17 -8.73 -9.73
CA LEU A 245 -8.92 -7.99 -8.50
C LEU A 245 -10.13 -7.14 -8.06
N GLU A 246 -11.20 -7.10 -8.86
CA GLU A 246 -12.45 -6.40 -8.57
C GLU A 246 -12.25 -4.89 -8.31
N LEU A 247 -11.39 -4.24 -9.12
CA LEU A 247 -11.05 -2.82 -9.03
C LEU A 247 -12.09 -1.88 -9.68
N TYR A 248 -13.22 -2.43 -10.14
CA TYR A 248 -14.26 -1.66 -10.81
C TYR A 248 -15.18 -0.90 -9.83
N GLU A 249 -15.08 -1.15 -8.52
CA GLU A 249 -15.81 -0.45 -7.47
C GLU A 249 -14.86 0.37 -6.58
N GLY A 250 -14.81 1.67 -6.80
CA GLY A 250 -14.08 2.61 -5.95
C GLY A 250 -12.62 2.87 -6.34
N PRO A 251 -11.93 3.75 -5.59
CA PRO A 251 -10.59 4.21 -5.93
C PRO A 251 -9.58 3.05 -5.94
N PHE A 252 -8.53 3.18 -6.76
CA PHE A 252 -7.45 2.21 -6.78
C PHE A 252 -6.12 2.84 -7.18
N THR A 253 -5.03 2.16 -6.84
CA THR A 253 -3.67 2.53 -7.23
C THR A 253 -2.91 1.31 -7.74
N ILE A 254 -2.07 1.53 -8.74
CA ILE A 254 -1.12 0.56 -9.27
C ILE A 254 0.28 1.14 -9.11
N SER A 255 1.23 0.34 -8.63
CA SER A 255 2.64 0.69 -8.48
C SER A 255 3.52 -0.39 -9.10
N ALA A 256 4.61 -0.01 -9.74
CA ALA A 256 5.61 -0.95 -10.24
C ALA A 256 6.99 -0.29 -10.38
N TRP A 257 8.04 -1.08 -10.22
CA TRP A 257 9.34 -0.76 -10.77
C TRP A 257 9.46 -1.33 -12.17
N ILE A 258 9.94 -0.51 -13.10
CA ILE A 258 10.15 -0.91 -14.49
C ILE A 258 11.54 -0.52 -14.96
N LYS A 259 12.09 -1.32 -15.86
CA LYS A 259 13.31 -1.01 -16.61
C LYS A 259 13.11 -1.48 -18.06
N ALA A 260 12.66 -0.58 -18.92
CA ALA A 260 12.42 -0.88 -20.33
C ALA A 260 13.75 -1.07 -21.07
N SER A 261 13.87 -2.09 -21.93
CA SER A 261 15.08 -2.31 -22.75
C SER A 261 15.03 -1.57 -24.07
N ASP A 262 13.87 -1.58 -24.74
CA ASP A 262 13.62 -1.00 -26.06
C ASP A 262 12.22 -0.38 -26.08
N LEU A 263 12.15 0.95 -26.08
CA LEU A 263 10.87 1.67 -26.15
C LEU A 263 10.31 1.71 -27.57
N SER A 264 11.13 1.47 -28.60
CA SER A 264 10.70 1.58 -30.00
C SER A 264 9.68 0.52 -30.43
N ALA A 265 9.58 -0.57 -29.65
CA ALA A 265 8.55 -1.60 -29.81
C ALA A 265 7.17 -1.17 -29.26
N ALA A 266 7.12 -0.08 -28.48
CA ALA A 266 5.89 0.44 -27.92
C ALA A 266 5.04 1.20 -28.96
N ASN A 267 3.74 1.26 -28.72
CA ASN A 267 2.81 2.02 -29.55
C ASN A 267 2.43 3.34 -28.86
N THR A 268 2.41 4.45 -29.61
CA THR A 268 2.04 5.79 -29.13
C THR A 268 0.63 5.90 -28.51
N THR A 269 -0.29 4.97 -28.81
CA THR A 269 -1.68 5.00 -28.30
C THR A 269 -1.91 4.05 -27.13
N TYR A 270 -1.26 2.88 -27.13
CA TYR A 270 -1.54 1.82 -26.15
C TYR A 270 -0.35 1.47 -25.25
N GLY A 271 0.84 1.94 -25.60
CA GLY A 271 2.11 1.58 -24.97
C GLY A 271 2.39 0.08 -24.97
N MET A 272 3.56 -0.29 -24.47
CA MET A 272 3.84 -1.64 -23.98
C MET A 272 3.33 -1.77 -22.54
N GLY A 273 2.60 -2.86 -22.26
CA GLY A 273 1.79 -2.96 -21.06
C GLY A 273 2.61 -3.38 -19.84
N ILE A 274 2.51 -2.62 -18.76
CA ILE A 274 3.09 -2.98 -17.45
C ILE A 274 2.10 -3.88 -16.71
N ILE A 275 0.86 -3.43 -16.60
CA ILE A 275 -0.27 -4.20 -16.07
C ILE A 275 -1.56 -3.73 -16.74
N ARG A 276 -2.47 -4.65 -17.03
CA ARG A 276 -3.70 -4.33 -17.76
C ARG A 276 -4.85 -5.29 -17.51
N SER A 277 -6.06 -4.76 -17.58
CA SER A 277 -7.31 -5.50 -17.80
C SER A 277 -7.77 -5.29 -19.26
N THR A 278 -8.19 -6.37 -19.93
CA THR A 278 -8.66 -6.39 -21.33
C THR A 278 -9.95 -7.17 -21.49
N THR A 279 -10.73 -6.81 -22.51
CA THR A 279 -11.88 -7.60 -23.00
C THR A 279 -11.67 -7.89 -24.47
N GLY A 280 -11.05 -9.04 -24.78
CA GLY A 280 -10.51 -9.30 -26.12
C GLY A 280 -9.48 -8.25 -26.51
N GLU A 281 -9.72 -7.53 -27.61
CA GLU A 281 -8.80 -6.50 -28.14
C GLU A 281 -9.07 -5.07 -27.63
N SER A 282 -10.08 -4.90 -26.78
CA SER A 282 -10.44 -3.62 -26.17
C SER A 282 -9.74 -3.43 -24.82
N ILE A 283 -9.57 -2.16 -24.43
CA ILE A 283 -9.22 -1.82 -23.05
C ILE A 283 -10.33 -2.39 -22.15
N GLY A 284 -9.95 -3.14 -21.11
CA GLY A 284 -10.88 -3.64 -20.09
C GLY A 284 -11.07 -2.58 -19.02
N ASP A 285 -10.88 -2.91 -17.74
CA ASP A 285 -11.20 -1.99 -16.64
C ASP A 285 -10.12 -0.94 -16.37
N PHE A 286 -8.86 -1.26 -16.63
CA PHE A 286 -7.72 -0.38 -16.38
C PHE A 286 -6.49 -0.78 -17.22
N PHE A 287 -5.55 0.15 -17.39
CA PHE A 287 -4.21 -0.17 -17.90
C PHE A 287 -3.15 0.81 -17.38
N LEU A 288 -1.93 0.31 -17.24
CA LEU A 288 -0.71 1.09 -17.03
C LEU A 288 0.32 0.64 -18.07
N ALA A 289 0.84 1.58 -18.85
CA ALA A 289 1.75 1.30 -19.96
C ALA A 289 2.79 2.41 -20.13
N VAL A 290 3.83 2.13 -20.91
CA VAL A 290 4.83 3.11 -21.37
C VAL A 290 4.87 3.12 -22.90
N ASP A 291 4.94 4.30 -23.51
CA ASP A 291 5.04 4.46 -24.98
C ASP A 291 6.48 4.62 -25.49
N ASP A 292 6.61 4.83 -26.80
CA ASP A 292 7.87 4.97 -27.52
C ASP A 292 8.61 6.29 -27.22
N GLY A 293 7.90 7.30 -26.71
CA GLY A 293 8.46 8.54 -26.18
C GLY A 293 8.90 8.42 -24.72
N GLY A 294 8.64 7.29 -24.06
CA GLY A 294 8.89 7.11 -22.64
C GLY A 294 7.88 7.84 -21.75
N ALA A 295 6.69 8.16 -22.26
CA ALA A 295 5.58 8.67 -21.46
C ALA A 295 4.80 7.51 -20.81
N ILE A 296 4.31 7.72 -19.59
CA ILE A 296 3.45 6.78 -18.88
C ILE A 296 2.00 7.06 -19.20
N HIS A 297 1.27 6.02 -19.57
CA HIS A 297 -0.15 6.06 -19.84
C HIS A 297 -0.89 5.31 -18.73
N PHE A 298 -1.87 5.96 -18.14
CA PHE A 298 -2.77 5.33 -17.17
C PHE A 298 -4.21 5.57 -17.60
N GLY A 299 -4.98 4.50 -17.73
CA GLY A 299 -6.42 4.62 -18.00
C GLY A 299 -7.25 3.74 -17.10
N ASN A 300 -8.44 4.22 -16.76
CA ASN A 300 -9.51 3.50 -16.07
C ASN A 300 -10.79 3.62 -16.92
N TRP A 301 -11.40 2.50 -17.31
CA TRP A 301 -12.39 2.50 -18.39
C TRP A 301 -13.83 2.25 -17.98
N ARG A 302 -14.76 2.97 -18.64
CA ARG A 302 -16.16 3.18 -18.21
C ARG A 302 -17.19 2.14 -18.66
N SER A 303 -17.18 1.76 -19.94
CA SER A 303 -18.25 0.94 -20.53
C SER A 303 -17.85 0.39 -21.89
N ALA A 304 -18.47 -0.71 -22.32
CA ALA A 304 -18.27 -1.27 -23.65
C ALA A 304 -18.49 -0.22 -24.76
N GLY A 305 -17.48 0.01 -25.62
CA GLY A 305 -17.67 0.61 -26.95
C GLY A 305 -17.19 2.05 -27.20
N ASN A 306 -16.45 2.69 -26.30
CA ASN A 306 -15.62 3.85 -26.67
C ASN A 306 -14.24 3.66 -26.06
N ASP A 307 -13.14 3.97 -26.77
CA ASP A 307 -11.74 3.70 -26.39
C ASP A 307 -10.95 5.00 -26.05
N ALA A 308 -11.62 6.18 -25.92
CA ALA A 308 -10.96 7.48 -25.64
C ALA A 308 -11.28 8.23 -24.31
N ASP A 309 -12.30 7.85 -23.52
CA ASP A 309 -12.66 8.54 -22.27
C ASP A 309 -11.96 7.90 -21.05
N GLY A 310 -10.96 8.56 -20.44
CA GLY A 310 -10.38 8.10 -19.17
C GLY A 310 -8.86 7.95 -19.07
N VAL A 311 -8.08 8.42 -20.05
CA VAL A 311 -6.62 8.22 -20.06
C VAL A 311 -5.86 9.47 -19.63
N ALA A 312 -4.94 9.28 -18.69
CA ALA A 312 -3.91 10.21 -18.26
C ALA A 312 -2.56 9.85 -18.92
N TYR A 313 -1.81 10.87 -19.33
CA TYR A 313 -0.51 10.75 -19.98
C TYR A 313 0.50 11.67 -19.28
N THR A 314 1.71 11.20 -19.04
CA THR A 314 2.81 12.11 -18.69
C THR A 314 3.36 12.80 -19.95
N ALA A 315 4.27 13.76 -19.77
CA ALA A 315 5.14 14.19 -20.87
C ALA A 315 6.08 13.05 -21.30
N ASP A 316 6.69 13.17 -22.48
CA ASP A 316 7.75 12.26 -22.94
C ASP A 316 8.99 12.31 -22.01
N GLY A 317 9.83 11.28 -22.11
CA GLY A 317 11.12 11.21 -21.42
C GLY A 317 11.02 10.94 -19.91
N GLN A 318 9.87 10.51 -19.40
CA GLN A 318 9.75 10.05 -18.00
C GLN A 318 10.44 8.70 -17.78
N VAL A 319 10.46 7.87 -18.80
CA VAL A 319 11.18 6.59 -18.83
C VAL A 319 12.33 6.70 -19.83
N SER A 320 13.51 6.30 -19.38
CA SER A 320 14.68 6.10 -20.24
C SER A 320 14.98 4.62 -20.33
N GLU A 321 15.39 4.16 -21.51
CA GLU A 321 15.81 2.77 -21.70
C GLU A 321 16.95 2.42 -20.75
N ASN A 322 16.90 1.21 -20.20
CA ASN A 322 17.89 0.63 -19.31
C ASN A 322 18.10 1.36 -17.97
N ASP A 323 17.19 2.27 -17.60
CA ASP A 323 17.14 2.89 -16.28
C ASP A 323 15.92 2.43 -15.48
N TRP A 324 16.10 2.25 -14.17
CA TRP A 324 14.99 1.92 -13.28
C TRP A 324 14.10 3.14 -13.06
N THR A 325 12.82 3.01 -13.39
CA THR A 325 11.79 4.01 -13.11
C THR A 325 10.73 3.39 -12.23
N HIS A 326 10.37 4.09 -11.15
CA HIS A 326 9.21 3.73 -10.34
C HIS A 326 7.99 4.49 -10.84
N VAL A 327 6.91 3.78 -11.12
CA VAL A 327 5.66 4.36 -11.62
C VAL A 327 4.54 4.06 -10.64
N VAL A 328 3.75 5.08 -10.30
CA VAL A 328 2.53 4.95 -9.50
C VAL A 328 1.41 5.63 -10.25
N ALA A 329 0.30 4.93 -10.46
CA ALA A 329 -0.89 5.46 -11.08
C ALA A 329 -2.08 5.27 -10.14
N SER A 330 -2.76 6.36 -9.82
CA SER A 330 -3.78 6.44 -8.76
C SER A 330 -5.05 7.07 -9.29
N TRP A 331 -6.19 6.47 -8.97
CA TRP A 331 -7.52 6.99 -9.27
C TRP A 331 -8.33 7.15 -7.98
N ASP A 332 -8.82 8.36 -7.70
CA ASP A 332 -9.55 8.69 -6.47
C ASP A 332 -11.08 8.56 -6.56
N GLY A 333 -11.59 7.93 -7.60
CA GLY A 333 -13.01 7.92 -7.94
C GLY A 333 -13.40 9.03 -8.91
N THR A 334 -12.57 10.06 -9.06
CA THR A 334 -12.83 11.25 -9.89
C THR A 334 -11.63 11.64 -10.77
N THR A 335 -10.42 11.37 -10.31
CA THR A 335 -9.20 11.99 -10.82
C THR A 335 -8.10 10.95 -10.99
N ASN A 336 -7.47 10.95 -12.16
CA ASN A 336 -6.24 10.18 -12.39
C ASN A 336 -5.01 11.02 -12.02
N ARG A 337 -4.06 10.38 -11.34
CA ARG A 337 -2.75 10.92 -10.99
C ARG A 337 -1.66 9.92 -11.36
N ILE A 338 -0.57 10.41 -11.92
CA ILE A 338 0.61 9.62 -12.22
C ILE A 338 1.80 10.21 -11.46
N PHE A 339 2.56 9.35 -10.80
CA PHE A 339 3.82 9.69 -10.15
C PHE A 339 4.95 8.90 -10.78
N VAL A 340 6.04 9.58 -11.09
CA VAL A 340 7.26 8.99 -11.63
C VAL A 340 8.40 9.28 -10.67
N ASN A 341 9.07 8.23 -10.18
CA ASN A 341 10.14 8.32 -9.17
C ASN A 341 9.72 9.16 -7.94
N GLY A 342 8.47 8.97 -7.50
CA GLY A 342 7.88 9.66 -6.34
C GLY A 342 7.40 11.09 -6.62
N LEU A 343 7.59 11.62 -7.83
CA LEU A 343 7.22 12.98 -8.20
C LEU A 343 5.88 12.99 -8.95
N ASP A 344 4.94 13.81 -8.49
CA ASP A 344 3.63 14.04 -9.11
C ASP A 344 3.83 14.66 -10.50
N GLN A 345 3.33 13.98 -11.54
CA GLN A 345 3.38 14.45 -12.93
C GLN A 345 2.17 15.31 -13.31
N GLY A 346 1.31 15.60 -12.33
CA GLY A 346 0.12 16.41 -12.49
C GLY A 346 -1.17 15.59 -12.42
N VAL A 347 -2.27 16.35 -12.33
CA VAL A 347 -3.62 15.83 -12.33
C VAL A 347 -4.15 15.83 -13.75
N LEU A 348 -4.65 14.69 -14.21
CA LEU A 348 -5.42 14.61 -15.44
C LEU A 348 -6.82 14.15 -15.09
N SER A 349 -7.74 15.12 -15.09
CA SER A 349 -9.12 14.91 -14.70
C SER A 349 -9.83 14.03 -15.71
N THR A 350 -10.41 12.93 -15.24
CA THR A 350 -11.26 12.09 -16.05
C THR A 350 -12.43 11.60 -15.21
N GLU A 351 -13.64 12.04 -15.53
CA GLU A 351 -14.85 11.47 -14.92
C GLU A 351 -15.12 10.09 -15.54
N ALA A 352 -14.68 9.01 -14.90
CA ALA A 352 -14.97 7.66 -15.36
C ALA A 352 -15.12 6.68 -14.21
N THR A 353 -16.22 5.92 -14.21
CA THR A 353 -16.48 4.78 -13.32
C THR A 353 -16.53 3.51 -14.19
N SER A 354 -15.72 2.49 -13.90
CA SER A 354 -15.81 1.18 -14.57
C SER A 354 -17.05 0.41 -14.12
N THR A 355 -17.56 -0.50 -14.97
CA THR A 355 -18.66 -1.42 -14.65
C THR A 355 -18.23 -2.88 -14.58
N GLY A 356 -16.92 -3.18 -14.54
CA GLY A 356 -16.41 -4.55 -14.35
C GLY A 356 -16.65 -5.45 -15.56
N TRP A 357 -16.01 -5.15 -16.69
CA TRP A 357 -16.22 -5.86 -17.95
C TRP A 357 -14.97 -6.50 -18.53
N GLY A 358 -13.80 -6.27 -17.91
CA GLY A 358 -12.56 -6.97 -18.21
C GLY A 358 -12.67 -8.48 -18.04
N THR A 359 -12.26 -9.24 -19.04
CA THR A 359 -12.28 -10.71 -19.00
C THR A 359 -10.90 -11.32 -18.84
N GLU A 360 -9.84 -10.56 -19.12
CA GLU A 360 -8.45 -10.99 -19.07
C GLU A 360 -7.61 -9.95 -18.37
N ARG A 361 -6.62 -10.38 -17.59
CA ARG A 361 -5.69 -9.49 -16.86
C ARG A 361 -4.27 -10.00 -16.99
N SER A 362 -3.33 -9.09 -17.23
CA SER A 362 -1.94 -9.46 -17.44
C SER A 362 -0.93 -8.44 -16.93
N LEU A 363 0.22 -8.94 -16.49
CA LEU A 363 1.47 -8.19 -16.34
C LEU A 363 2.29 -8.34 -17.61
N GLY A 364 2.92 -7.26 -18.08
CA GLY A 364 3.85 -7.33 -19.21
C GLY A 364 3.21 -7.33 -20.60
N ARG A 365 1.90 -7.06 -20.72
CA ARG A 365 1.21 -7.07 -22.02
C ARG A 365 0.03 -6.09 -22.08
N SER A 366 -0.04 -5.32 -23.18
CA SER A 366 -1.09 -4.31 -23.41
C SER A 366 -2.25 -4.78 -24.30
N LYS A 367 -2.07 -5.68 -25.28
CA LYS A 367 -3.21 -6.23 -26.06
C LYS A 367 -2.94 -7.69 -26.42
N ALA A 368 -3.99 -8.52 -26.36
CA ALA A 368 -3.87 -9.97 -26.54
C ALA A 368 -3.41 -10.36 -27.96
N SER A 369 -4.05 -9.87 -29.03
CA SER A 369 -3.65 -10.21 -30.41
C SER A 369 -2.59 -9.28 -31.02
N ALA A 370 -2.59 -7.99 -30.65
CA ALA A 370 -1.65 -7.01 -31.18
C ALA A 370 -0.25 -7.12 -30.55
N GLY A 371 -0.12 -7.76 -29.38
CA GLY A 371 1.17 -8.14 -28.83
C GLY A 371 2.06 -6.96 -28.41
N TYR A 372 1.49 -5.94 -27.78
CA TYR A 372 2.29 -4.87 -27.16
C TYR A 372 2.85 -5.35 -25.81
N TYR A 373 3.83 -6.25 -25.91
CA TYR A 373 4.54 -6.83 -24.77
C TYR A 373 5.55 -5.85 -24.21
N PHE A 374 5.76 -5.90 -22.90
CA PHE A 374 6.83 -5.16 -22.25
C PHE A 374 8.18 -5.80 -22.60
N ASP A 375 9.11 -5.01 -23.12
CA ASP A 375 10.51 -5.43 -23.29
C ASP A 375 11.32 -4.85 -22.13
N GLY A 376 11.78 -5.72 -21.24
CA GLY A 376 12.61 -5.33 -20.11
C GLY A 376 12.27 -6.03 -18.82
N ILE A 377 12.50 -5.36 -17.69
CA ILE A 377 12.33 -5.93 -16.36
C ILE A 377 11.19 -5.21 -15.63
N ILE A 378 10.27 -5.98 -15.05
CA ILE A 378 9.24 -5.50 -14.12
C ILE A 378 9.52 -6.09 -12.75
N ASP A 379 9.32 -5.30 -11.69
CA ASP A 379 9.60 -5.68 -10.30
C ASP A 379 8.62 -4.99 -9.32
N ASP A 380 8.34 -5.65 -8.18
CA ASP A 380 7.52 -5.21 -7.05
C ASP A 380 6.21 -4.53 -7.48
N VAL A 381 5.40 -5.26 -8.25
CA VAL A 381 4.10 -4.78 -8.72
C VAL A 381 3.10 -4.86 -7.59
N ARG A 382 2.46 -3.72 -7.28
CA ARG A 382 1.47 -3.59 -6.21
C ARG A 382 0.18 -2.99 -6.72
N VAL A 383 -0.93 -3.49 -6.21
CA VAL A 383 -2.27 -2.97 -6.48
C VAL A 383 -2.97 -2.67 -5.17
N TYR A 384 -3.57 -1.50 -5.06
CA TYR A 384 -4.30 -1.03 -3.88
C TYR A 384 -5.74 -0.65 -4.26
N ARG A 385 -6.71 -0.86 -3.36
CA ARG A 385 -8.08 -0.30 -3.44
C ARG A 385 -8.19 1.01 -2.65
N GLU A 386 -7.21 1.86 -2.82
CA GLU A 386 -7.25 3.24 -2.36
C GLU A 386 -6.53 4.12 -3.36
N ALA A 387 -6.79 5.41 -3.30
CA ALA A 387 -5.98 6.39 -4.01
C ALA A 387 -4.77 6.79 -3.17
N ILE A 388 -3.58 6.47 -3.67
CA ILE A 388 -2.33 6.93 -3.07
C ILE A 388 -2.06 8.37 -3.52
N LEU A 389 -1.71 9.21 -2.54
CA LEU A 389 -1.33 10.62 -2.71
C LEU A 389 0.19 10.77 -2.81
N SER A 390 0.69 11.98 -3.10
CA SER A 390 2.11 12.26 -3.39
C SER A 390 3.07 11.75 -2.30
N GLN A 391 2.71 11.88 -1.02
CA GLN A 391 3.56 11.38 0.08
C GLN A 391 3.66 9.85 0.07
N GLY A 392 2.58 9.14 -0.23
CA GLY A 392 2.59 7.68 -0.35
C GLY A 392 3.38 7.23 -1.59
N ALA A 393 3.24 7.92 -2.72
CA ALA A 393 4.00 7.62 -3.92
C ALA A 393 5.52 7.83 -3.73
N ASP A 394 5.93 8.90 -3.05
CA ASP A 394 7.34 9.13 -2.67
C ASP A 394 7.87 8.02 -1.74
N ARG A 395 7.05 7.54 -0.80
CA ARG A 395 7.41 6.42 0.08
C ARG A 395 7.61 5.11 -0.70
N LEU A 396 6.68 4.75 -1.58
CA LEU A 396 6.82 3.57 -2.44
C LEU A 396 8.10 3.65 -3.29
N TYR A 397 8.40 4.82 -3.85
CA TYR A 397 9.64 5.04 -4.61
C TYR A 397 10.92 4.94 -3.77
N ARG A 398 10.94 5.55 -2.58
CA ARG A 398 12.14 5.53 -1.75
C ARG A 398 12.39 4.16 -1.16
N GLY A 399 11.34 3.40 -0.88
CA GLY A 399 11.40 2.22 -0.01
C GLY A 399 11.95 2.58 1.37
N CYS A 400 12.18 1.57 2.22
CA CYS A 400 12.96 1.77 3.45
C CYS A 400 14.46 1.72 3.14
N LYS A 401 15.01 2.85 2.69
CA LYS A 401 16.47 2.98 2.56
C LYS A 401 17.11 3.16 3.92
N TYR A 402 17.97 2.21 4.29
CA TYR A 402 18.85 2.35 5.46
C TYR A 402 19.90 3.44 5.20
N ARG A 403 20.10 4.34 6.18
CA ARG A 403 21.25 5.26 6.21
C ARG A 403 22.30 4.67 7.14
N MET A 404 23.49 4.39 6.61
CA MET A 404 24.66 4.07 7.42
C MET A 404 25.53 5.33 7.56
N THR A 405 25.80 5.74 8.80
CA THR A 405 26.88 6.68 9.12
C THR A 405 28.04 5.88 9.68
N ALA A 406 29.18 5.88 8.98
CA ALA A 406 30.43 5.38 9.51
C ALA A 406 31.11 6.49 10.31
N TRP A 407 31.52 6.18 11.54
CA TRP A 407 32.39 7.04 12.35
C TRP A 407 33.82 6.51 12.18
N ASP A 408 34.74 7.39 11.80
CA ASP A 408 36.17 7.10 11.83
C ASP A 408 36.77 7.69 13.11
N GLU A 409 37.70 6.97 13.73
CA GLU A 409 38.46 7.50 14.86
C GLU A 409 39.47 8.51 14.30
N VAL A 410 39.30 9.80 14.57
CA VAL A 410 40.39 10.74 14.37
C VAL A 410 41.36 10.49 15.51
N ASP A 411 42.40 9.66 15.27
CA ASP A 411 43.52 9.52 16.19
C ASP A 411 44.11 10.93 16.43
N PRO A 412 44.01 11.48 17.66
CA PRO A 412 44.53 12.81 17.95
C PRO A 412 46.03 12.79 18.28
N ASN A 413 46.76 11.70 17.97
CA ASN A 413 48.21 11.62 18.14
C ASN A 413 49.00 12.19 16.96
#